data_AF-A0A1Y3N342-F1
#
_entry.id   AF-A0A1Y3N342-F1
#
_cell.length_a   1.000
_cell.length_b   1.000
_cell.length_c   1.000
_cell.angle_alpha   90.00
_cell.angle_beta   90.00
_cell.angle_gamma   90.00
#
_symmetry.space_group_name_H-M   'P 1'
#
loop_
_entity.id
_entity.type
_entity.pdbx_description
1 polymer ?
#
loop_
_entity_poly.entity_id
_entity_poly.type
_entity_poly.pdbx_seq_one_letter_code
_entity_poly.pdbx_strand_id
1 'polypeptide(L)'
;VDVHSTKKETIAKYHSAGKKVICYFSAGSYENFREDKEAMKKVSGLISSENLDGWDEKYFNIKKSGIKPIMEKRIKLAAEKHCDAIEADNLDVCQNVEKIELSTRDCVTYAKWLAKTAHKYDVSIGLKNSKYIAEQVAGEFDFAINESCFTHGKYCQKYKELFLDHNKAVFSIQY
;
A
#
# COMPACT_ATOMS: atom_id res chain seq x y z
N VAL A 1 1.25 11.79 -2.76
CA VAL A 1 2.59 12.12 -3.31
C VAL A 1 3.52 10.94 -3.08
N ASP A 2 4.58 10.77 -3.86
CA ASP A 2 5.50 9.64 -3.66
C ASP A 2 6.43 9.85 -2.44
N VAL A 3 6.59 8.83 -1.58
CA VAL A 3 7.36 8.95 -0.34
C VAL A 3 8.86 9.14 -0.58
N HIS A 4 9.41 8.60 -1.67
CA HIS A 4 10.86 8.68 -1.92
C HIS A 4 11.22 9.98 -2.62
N SER A 5 10.51 10.33 -3.70
CA SER A 5 10.85 11.49 -4.54
C SER A 5 10.42 12.83 -3.94
N THR A 6 9.41 12.84 -3.06
CA THR A 6 8.95 14.08 -2.42
C THR A 6 9.83 14.42 -1.22
N LYS A 7 10.42 15.62 -1.23
CA LYS A 7 11.24 16.11 -0.11
C LYS A 7 10.36 16.56 1.07
N LYS A 8 10.91 16.48 2.28
CA LYS A 8 10.24 16.91 3.52
C LYS A 8 9.79 18.37 3.47
N GLU A 9 10.60 19.24 2.86
CA GLU A 9 10.30 20.66 2.73
C GLU A 9 9.08 20.91 1.83
N THR A 10 8.86 20.04 0.83
CA THR A 10 7.67 20.12 -0.02
C THR A 10 6.41 19.73 0.77
N ILE A 11 6.49 18.70 1.61
CA ILE A 11 5.40 18.28 2.49
C ILE A 11 5.06 19.39 3.48
N ALA A 12 6.08 20.01 4.09
CA ALA A 12 5.89 21.16 4.99
C ALA A 12 5.18 22.33 4.29
N LYS A 13 5.49 22.62 3.01
CA LYS A 13 4.77 23.64 2.23
C LYS A 13 3.29 23.29 2.03
N TYR A 14 2.96 22.01 1.78
CA TYR A 14 1.56 21.59 1.69
C TYR A 14 0.83 21.76 3.02
N HIS A 15 1.47 21.40 4.13
CA HIS A 15 0.93 21.61 5.47
C HIS A 15 0.72 23.08 5.80
N SER A 16 1.68 23.97 5.47
CA SER A 16 1.52 25.42 5.65
C SER A 16 0.37 26.01 4.81
N ALA A 17 -0.02 25.32 3.73
CA ALA A 17 -1.20 25.66 2.93
C ALA A 17 -2.50 24.98 3.43
N GLY A 18 -2.49 24.39 4.63
CA GLY A 18 -3.65 23.74 5.25
C GLY A 18 -4.01 22.38 4.64
N LYS A 19 -3.11 21.76 3.86
CA LYS A 19 -3.35 20.45 3.24
C LYS A 19 -2.91 19.31 4.14
N LYS A 20 -3.52 18.15 3.95
CA LYS A 20 -3.04 16.85 4.45
C LYS A 20 -2.33 16.11 3.33
N VAL A 21 -1.34 15.29 3.67
CA VAL A 21 -0.46 14.61 2.72
C VAL A 21 -0.49 13.10 2.93
N ILE A 22 -0.93 12.39 1.89
CA ILE A 22 -0.85 10.94 1.77
C ILE A 22 0.41 10.59 0.96
N CYS A 23 1.29 9.77 1.53
CA CYS A 23 2.53 9.35 0.92
C CYS A 23 2.44 7.93 0.35
N TYR A 24 2.73 7.79 -0.93
CA TYR A 24 2.67 6.56 -1.70
C TYR A 24 3.97 5.77 -1.60
N PHE A 25 3.85 4.44 -1.49
CA PHE A 25 4.85 3.48 -1.93
C PHE A 25 4.19 2.15 -2.31
N SER A 26 4.81 1.38 -3.19
CA SER A 26 4.34 0.02 -3.46
C SER A 26 4.70 -0.94 -2.31
N ALA A 27 3.71 -1.69 -1.83
CA ALA A 27 3.84 -2.73 -0.83
C ALA A 27 3.59 -4.14 -1.40
N GLY A 28 3.49 -4.29 -2.71
CA GLY A 28 3.35 -5.59 -3.38
C GLY A 28 4.22 -5.78 -4.63
N SER A 29 4.93 -4.73 -5.07
CA SER A 29 5.83 -4.79 -6.22
C SER A 29 7.25 -4.29 -5.93
N TYR A 30 8.18 -4.86 -6.67
CA TYR A 30 9.58 -4.48 -6.73
C TYR A 30 9.76 -3.49 -7.87
N GLU A 31 10.17 -2.29 -7.50
CA GLU A 31 10.43 -1.15 -8.39
C GLU A 31 11.95 -0.95 -8.51
N ASN A 32 12.52 -1.25 -9.69
CA ASN A 32 13.98 -1.28 -9.92
C ASN A 32 14.68 0.10 -9.84
N PHE A 33 13.90 1.17 -9.72
CA PHE A 33 14.36 2.56 -9.61
C PHE A 33 14.37 3.07 -8.16
N ARG A 34 13.87 2.30 -7.18
CA ARG A 34 13.89 2.70 -5.76
C ARG A 34 15.27 2.60 -5.14
N GLU A 35 15.53 3.45 -4.15
CA GLU A 35 16.80 3.47 -3.42
C GLU A 35 17.06 2.18 -2.65
N ASP A 36 16.02 1.51 -2.17
CA ASP A 36 16.09 0.26 -1.40
C ASP A 36 16.11 -1.01 -2.27
N LYS A 37 16.20 -0.87 -3.60
CA LYS A 37 16.20 -1.99 -4.54
C LYS A 37 17.26 -3.05 -4.25
N GLU A 38 18.45 -2.63 -3.83
CA GLU A 38 19.56 -3.54 -3.51
C GLU A 38 19.34 -4.27 -2.18
N ALA A 39 18.59 -3.66 -1.24
CA ALA A 39 18.17 -4.36 -0.03
C ALA A 39 17.13 -5.44 -0.35
N MET A 40 16.20 -5.18 -1.27
CA MET A 40 15.23 -6.18 -1.73
C MET A 40 15.92 -7.33 -2.46
N LYS A 41 16.88 -7.06 -3.37
CA LYS A 41 17.64 -8.10 -4.07
C LYS A 41 18.40 -9.06 -3.14
N LYS A 42 18.79 -8.60 -1.95
CA LYS A 42 19.47 -9.43 -0.94
C LYS A 42 18.53 -10.43 -0.25
N VAL A 43 17.21 -10.26 -0.37
CA VAL A 43 16.24 -11.18 0.21
C VAL A 43 15.99 -12.33 -0.77
N SER A 44 16.52 -13.52 -0.44
CA SER A 44 16.42 -14.70 -1.31
C SER A 44 14.96 -15.09 -1.61
N GLY A 45 14.66 -15.24 -2.91
CA GLY A 45 13.33 -15.60 -3.40
C GLY A 45 12.26 -14.53 -3.16
N LEU A 46 12.64 -13.28 -2.90
CA LEU A 46 11.70 -12.17 -2.74
C LEU A 46 11.11 -11.75 -4.08
N ILE A 47 11.96 -11.45 -5.06
CA ILE A 47 11.53 -10.90 -6.35
C ILE A 47 11.07 -12.06 -7.24
N SER A 48 9.83 -11.99 -7.72
CA SER A 48 9.25 -12.98 -8.63
C SER A 48 9.91 -12.90 -10.03
N SER A 49 9.82 -13.99 -10.79
CA SER A 49 10.06 -13.94 -12.24
C SER A 49 9.00 -13.10 -12.95
N GLU A 50 7.77 -13.11 -12.43
CA GLU A 50 6.58 -12.48 -13.01
C GLU A 50 6.61 -10.95 -12.89
N ASN A 51 6.29 -10.30 -14.01
CA ASN A 51 6.10 -8.86 -14.05
C ASN A 51 4.73 -8.47 -13.49
N LEU A 52 4.64 -7.27 -12.90
CA LEU A 52 3.38 -6.64 -12.53
C LEU A 52 2.61 -6.29 -13.81
N ASP A 53 1.36 -6.74 -13.92
CA ASP A 53 0.56 -6.55 -15.12
C ASP A 53 0.45 -5.06 -15.50
N GLY A 54 1.01 -4.68 -16.65
CA GLY A 54 0.97 -3.30 -17.17
C GLY A 54 2.13 -2.39 -16.75
N TRP A 55 3.12 -2.89 -15.99
CA TRP A 55 4.21 -2.07 -15.44
C TRP A 55 5.58 -2.74 -15.63
N ASP A 56 6.65 -1.96 -15.74
CA ASP A 56 8.05 -2.45 -15.70
C ASP A 56 8.51 -2.68 -14.25
N GLU A 57 7.72 -3.49 -13.54
CA GLU A 57 7.89 -3.85 -12.14
C GLU A 57 7.69 -5.36 -11.98
N LYS A 58 8.11 -5.92 -10.84
CA LYS A 58 7.93 -7.34 -10.54
C LYS A 58 7.11 -7.54 -9.29
N TYR A 59 6.29 -8.57 -9.22
CA TYR A 59 5.70 -8.96 -7.95
C TYR A 59 6.80 -9.37 -6.96
N PHE A 60 6.57 -9.17 -5.66
CA PHE A 60 7.41 -9.79 -4.64
C PHE A 60 6.62 -10.67 -3.67
N ASN A 61 7.30 -11.69 -3.15
CA ASN A 61 6.73 -12.67 -2.23
C ASN A 61 6.68 -12.11 -0.80
N ILE A 62 5.49 -11.67 -0.39
CA ILE A 62 5.22 -11.07 0.94
C ILE A 62 5.50 -12.02 2.12
N LYS A 63 5.67 -13.33 1.89
CA LYS A 63 5.99 -14.32 2.94
C LYS A 63 7.46 -14.26 3.35
N LYS A 64 8.33 -13.69 2.52
CA LYS A 64 9.76 -13.60 2.82
C LYS A 64 9.97 -12.61 3.95
N SER A 65 10.43 -13.09 5.11
CA SER A 65 10.61 -12.29 6.33
C SER A 65 11.45 -11.02 6.12
N GLY A 66 12.40 -11.04 5.17
CA GLY A 66 13.24 -9.90 4.82
C GLY A 66 12.49 -8.69 4.27
N ILE A 67 11.22 -8.82 3.85
CA ILE A 67 10.45 -7.69 3.32
C ILE A 67 9.92 -6.76 4.40
N LYS A 68 9.56 -7.30 5.58
CA LYS A 68 8.95 -6.51 6.66
C LYS A 68 9.87 -5.38 7.14
N PRO A 69 11.17 -5.61 7.41
CA PRO A 69 12.08 -4.51 7.76
C PRO A 69 12.25 -3.46 6.66
N ILE A 70 12.12 -3.83 5.38
CA ILE A 70 12.22 -2.88 4.26
C ILE A 70 10.99 -1.99 4.22
N MET A 71 9.80 -2.58 4.35
CA MET A 71 8.53 -1.83 4.39
C MET A 71 8.42 -0.96 5.64
N GLU A 72 8.87 -1.45 6.80
CA GLU A 72 8.91 -0.65 8.02
C GLU A 72 9.80 0.59 7.86
N LYS A 73 10.93 0.48 7.11
CA LYS A 73 11.75 1.65 6.76
C LYS A 73 11.01 2.64 5.86
N ARG A 74 10.22 2.17 4.89
CA ARG A 74 9.38 3.06 4.04
C ARG A 74 8.32 3.79 4.86
N ILE A 75 7.68 3.09 5.79
CA ILE A 75 6.69 3.66 6.72
C ILE A 75 7.35 4.68 7.65
N LYS A 76 8.49 4.33 8.25
CA LYS A 76 9.27 5.23 9.10
C LYS A 76 9.71 6.48 8.35
N LEU A 77 10.13 6.33 7.09
CA LEU A 77 10.48 7.46 6.23
C LEU A 77 9.28 8.39 6.00
N ALA A 78 8.08 7.85 5.79
CA ALA A 78 6.86 8.64 5.68
C ALA A 78 6.60 9.45 6.97
N ALA A 79 6.75 8.83 8.14
CA ALA A 79 6.61 9.50 9.43
C ALA A 79 7.67 10.60 9.64
N GLU A 80 8.94 10.33 9.32
CA GLU A 80 10.06 11.29 9.41
C GLU A 80 9.88 12.51 8.49
N LYS A 81 9.23 12.29 7.35
CA LYS A 81 8.83 13.33 6.39
C LYS A 81 7.53 14.03 6.76
N HIS A 82 6.87 13.63 7.84
CA HIS A 82 5.57 14.13 8.30
C HIS A 82 4.42 13.90 7.32
N CYS A 83 4.39 12.76 6.63
CA CYS A 83 3.18 12.36 5.93
C CYS A 83 2.05 12.11 6.96
N ASP A 84 0.84 12.61 6.69
CA ASP A 84 -0.33 12.38 7.55
C ASP A 84 -0.86 10.94 7.40
N ALA A 85 -0.66 10.36 6.22
CA ALA A 85 -1.04 8.99 5.92
C ALA A 85 -0.12 8.37 4.87
N ILE A 86 -0.25 7.05 4.69
CA ILE A 86 0.37 6.29 3.61
C ILE A 86 -0.66 5.60 2.72
N GLU A 87 -0.33 5.50 1.44
CA GLU A 87 -0.93 4.59 0.47
C GLU A 87 0.07 3.46 0.21
N ALA A 88 -0.23 2.27 0.72
CA ALA A 88 0.54 1.06 0.49
C ALA A 88 -0.06 0.30 -0.70
N ASP A 89 0.50 0.51 -1.88
CA ASP A 89 -0.06 0.04 -3.16
C ASP A 89 0.25 -1.44 -3.43
N ASN A 90 -0.41 -2.01 -4.44
CA ASN A 90 -0.21 -3.38 -4.94
C ASN A 90 -0.47 -4.48 -3.91
N LEU A 91 -1.29 -4.21 -2.87
CA LEU A 91 -1.79 -5.25 -1.95
C LEU A 91 -2.79 -6.22 -2.62
N ASP A 92 -3.22 -5.93 -3.84
CA ASP A 92 -3.97 -6.82 -4.72
C ASP A 92 -3.09 -7.84 -5.47
N VAL A 93 -1.78 -7.85 -5.21
CA VAL A 93 -0.89 -9.01 -5.46
C VAL A 93 -1.53 -10.34 -5.01
N CYS A 94 -2.40 -10.25 -4.01
CA CYS A 94 -3.24 -11.31 -3.47
C CYS A 94 -4.33 -11.87 -4.40
N GLN A 95 -4.59 -11.24 -5.54
CA GLN A 95 -5.42 -11.81 -6.61
C GLN A 95 -4.60 -12.74 -7.53
N ASN A 96 -3.27 -12.64 -7.47
CA ASN A 96 -2.33 -13.44 -8.25
C ASN A 96 -1.74 -14.59 -7.43
N VAL A 97 -2.41 -15.02 -6.36
CA VAL A 97 -1.96 -16.05 -5.40
C VAL A 97 -1.35 -17.30 -6.04
N GLU A 98 -1.89 -17.76 -7.17
CA GLU A 98 -1.36 -18.91 -7.91
C GLU A 98 -0.03 -18.60 -8.62
N LYS A 99 0.12 -17.40 -9.19
CA LYS A 99 1.33 -16.98 -9.90
C LYS A 99 2.54 -16.78 -8.96
N ILE A 100 2.30 -16.57 -7.67
CA ILE A 100 3.34 -16.21 -6.68
C ILE A 100 3.26 -17.05 -5.39
N GLU A 101 2.50 -18.15 -5.42
CA GLU A 101 2.35 -19.12 -4.33
C GLU A 101 2.00 -18.49 -2.96
N LEU A 102 1.10 -17.51 -2.98
CA LEU A 102 0.55 -16.89 -1.78
C LEU A 102 -0.79 -17.52 -1.41
N SER A 103 -1.18 -17.42 -0.14
CA SER A 103 -2.55 -17.68 0.29
C SER A 103 -3.26 -16.37 0.68
N THR A 104 -4.59 -16.36 0.69
CA THR A 104 -5.38 -15.25 1.27
C THR A 104 -4.95 -14.94 2.69
N ARG A 105 -4.59 -15.97 3.47
CA ARG A 105 -4.11 -15.80 4.85
C ARG A 105 -2.78 -15.05 4.92
N ASP A 106 -1.84 -15.34 4.03
CA ASP A 106 -0.55 -14.63 3.94
C ASP A 106 -0.79 -13.14 3.68
N CYS A 107 -1.68 -12.85 2.74
CA CYS A 107 -2.10 -11.52 2.35
C CYS A 107 -2.74 -10.71 3.49
N VAL A 108 -3.74 -11.29 4.16
CA VAL A 108 -4.38 -10.67 5.32
C VAL A 108 -3.34 -10.40 6.41
N THR A 109 -2.50 -11.40 6.71
CA THR A 109 -1.48 -11.27 7.76
C THR A 109 -0.51 -10.13 7.46
N TYR A 110 -0.11 -9.99 6.20
CA TYR A 110 0.79 -8.93 5.77
C TYR A 110 0.12 -7.55 5.77
N ALA A 111 -1.11 -7.43 5.26
CA ALA A 111 -1.87 -6.18 5.26
C ALA A 111 -2.17 -5.69 6.69
N LYS A 112 -2.56 -6.58 7.61
CA LYS A 112 -2.73 -6.24 9.03
C LYS A 112 -1.42 -5.82 9.68
N TRP A 113 -0.31 -6.48 9.32
CA TRP A 113 1.01 -6.08 9.80
C TRP A 113 1.40 -4.69 9.32
N LEU A 114 1.13 -4.34 8.06
CA LEU A 114 1.36 -2.99 7.52
C LEU A 114 0.58 -1.94 8.30
N ALA A 115 -0.74 -2.16 8.49
CA ALA A 115 -1.59 -1.22 9.21
C ALA A 115 -1.10 -0.99 10.65
N LYS A 116 -0.87 -2.07 11.40
CA LYS A 116 -0.30 -1.99 12.76
C LYS A 116 1.06 -1.28 12.79
N THR A 117 1.87 -1.46 11.76
CA THR A 117 3.19 -0.81 11.68
C THR A 117 3.05 0.68 11.37
N ALA A 118 2.14 1.08 10.49
CA ALA A 118 1.83 2.48 10.23
C ALA A 118 1.36 3.19 11.52
N HIS A 119 0.42 2.57 12.24
CA HIS A 119 -0.08 3.09 13.51
C HIS A 119 1.00 3.17 14.59
N LYS A 120 1.95 2.22 14.64
CA LYS A 120 3.12 2.29 15.54
C LYS A 120 3.96 3.56 15.31
N TYR A 121 4.01 4.07 14.08
CA TYR A 121 4.72 5.29 13.72
C TYR A 121 3.83 6.54 13.68
N ASP A 122 2.59 6.44 14.19
CA ASP A 122 1.60 7.53 14.21
C ASP A 122 1.25 8.07 12.81
N VAL A 123 1.14 7.16 11.83
CA VAL A 123 0.74 7.48 10.46
C VAL A 123 -0.47 6.64 10.06
N SER A 124 -1.51 7.28 9.53
CA SER A 124 -2.69 6.57 9.03
C SER A 124 -2.38 5.76 7.76
N ILE A 125 -3.18 4.74 7.44
CA ILE A 125 -3.00 3.89 6.26
C ILE A 125 -4.27 3.72 5.44
N GLY A 126 -4.14 3.80 4.11
CA GLY A 126 -5.20 3.58 3.14
C GLY A 126 -5.16 2.18 2.51
N LEU A 127 -6.31 1.51 2.41
CA LEU A 127 -6.43 0.26 1.65
C LEU A 127 -6.64 0.59 0.16
N LYS A 128 -5.62 0.37 -0.66
CA LYS A 128 -5.67 0.60 -2.11
C LYS A 128 -6.19 -0.64 -2.84
N ASN A 129 -7.25 -0.49 -3.64
CA ASN A 129 -7.85 -1.54 -4.46
C ASN A 129 -8.19 -2.81 -3.62
N SER A 130 -7.37 -3.87 -3.66
CA SER A 130 -7.32 -4.96 -2.67
C SER A 130 -8.64 -5.58 -2.19
N LYS A 131 -9.66 -5.57 -3.04
CA LYS A 131 -11.02 -6.07 -2.75
C LYS A 131 -11.05 -7.50 -2.22
N TYR A 132 -10.08 -8.33 -2.62
CA TYR A 132 -10.01 -9.74 -2.27
C TYR A 132 -9.80 -10.00 -0.77
N ILE A 133 -9.17 -9.05 -0.07
CA ILE A 133 -8.92 -9.12 1.38
C ILE A 133 -9.68 -8.06 2.16
N ALA A 134 -10.41 -7.16 1.49
CA ALA A 134 -10.97 -5.96 2.09
C ALA A 134 -11.89 -6.25 3.30
N GLU A 135 -12.78 -7.24 3.20
CA GLU A 135 -13.68 -7.63 4.29
C GLU A 135 -12.92 -8.08 5.55
N GLN A 136 -11.71 -8.63 5.40
CA GLN A 136 -10.90 -9.16 6.49
C GLN A 136 -9.96 -8.11 7.12
N VAL A 137 -9.70 -7.01 6.41
CA VAL A 137 -8.69 -6.01 6.80
C VAL A 137 -9.24 -4.61 7.00
N ALA A 138 -10.40 -4.25 6.45
CA ALA A 138 -10.94 -2.88 6.50
C ALA A 138 -11.05 -2.31 7.91
N GLY A 139 -11.24 -3.15 8.93
CA GLY A 139 -11.23 -2.73 10.34
C GLY A 139 -9.90 -2.10 10.79
N GLU A 140 -8.77 -2.53 10.22
CA GLU A 140 -7.42 -2.10 10.58
C GLU A 140 -6.95 -0.87 9.78
N PHE A 141 -7.60 -0.53 8.66
CA PHE A 141 -7.22 0.58 7.79
C PHE A 141 -8.05 1.84 8.09
N ASP A 142 -7.50 3.03 7.88
CA ASP A 142 -8.14 4.29 8.27
C ASP A 142 -9.03 4.88 7.17
N PHE A 143 -8.75 4.53 5.92
CA PHE A 143 -9.51 4.93 4.74
C PHE A 143 -9.26 3.94 3.59
N ALA A 144 -9.98 4.10 2.49
CA ALA A 144 -9.74 3.36 1.25
C ALA A 144 -9.34 4.29 0.11
N ILE A 145 -8.60 3.72 -0.84
CA ILE A 145 -8.34 4.32 -2.14
C ILE A 145 -8.78 3.31 -3.20
N ASN A 146 -9.57 3.73 -4.17
CA ASN A 146 -9.93 2.88 -5.29
C ASN A 146 -9.58 3.55 -6.62
N GLU A 147 -9.28 2.74 -7.61
CA GLU A 147 -9.21 3.16 -9.01
C GLU A 147 -10.37 2.54 -9.80
N SER A 148 -11.03 3.35 -10.62
CA SER A 148 -11.95 2.88 -11.65
C SER A 148 -13.15 2.04 -11.15
N CYS A 149 -13.58 2.21 -9.89
CA CYS A 149 -14.69 1.40 -9.36
C CYS A 149 -16.02 1.64 -10.10
N PHE A 150 -16.23 2.85 -10.66
CA PHE A 150 -17.44 3.20 -11.40
C PHE A 150 -17.48 2.51 -12.77
N THR A 151 -16.36 2.49 -13.50
CA THR A 151 -16.26 1.84 -14.81
C THR A 151 -16.30 0.30 -14.71
N HIS A 152 -15.91 -0.26 -13.56
CA HIS A 152 -16.01 -1.70 -13.27
C HIS A 152 -17.27 -2.12 -12.48
N GLY A 153 -18.23 -1.20 -12.31
CA GLY A 153 -19.67 -1.45 -12.12
C GLY A 153 -20.18 -2.16 -10.86
N LYS A 154 -19.34 -2.76 -10.01
CA LYS A 154 -19.81 -3.47 -8.79
C LYS A 154 -18.93 -3.29 -7.55
N TYR A 155 -17.81 -2.57 -7.65
CA TYR A 155 -16.85 -2.49 -6.55
C TYR A 155 -17.01 -1.24 -5.67
N CYS A 156 -17.63 -0.16 -6.17
CA CYS A 156 -17.86 1.02 -5.34
C CYS A 156 -18.74 0.73 -4.12
N GLN A 157 -19.73 -0.17 -4.27
CA GLN A 157 -20.61 -0.56 -3.16
C GLN A 157 -19.84 -1.21 -2.00
N LYS A 158 -18.85 -2.07 -2.29
CA LYS A 158 -18.02 -2.67 -1.23
C LYS A 158 -17.21 -1.64 -0.45
N TYR A 159 -16.67 -0.61 -1.10
CA TYR A 159 -15.97 0.47 -0.38
C TYR A 159 -16.93 1.30 0.46
N LYS A 160 -18.17 1.52 0.00
CA LYS A 160 -19.20 2.15 0.82
C LYS A 160 -19.48 1.32 2.08
N GLU A 161 -19.78 0.04 1.92
CA GLU A 161 -20.13 -0.88 3.01
C GLU A 161 -18.99 -1.04 4.02
N LEU A 162 -17.74 -1.13 3.56
CA LEU A 162 -16.58 -1.40 4.43
C LEU A 162 -15.93 -0.16 5.03
N PHE A 163 -16.11 1.02 4.42
CA PHE A 163 -15.44 2.25 4.84
C PHE A 163 -16.43 3.40 5.12
N LEU A 164 -17.22 3.83 4.13
CA LEU A 164 -18.10 5.00 4.31
C LEU A 164 -19.14 4.78 5.42
N ASP A 165 -19.75 3.59 5.48
CA ASP A 165 -20.74 3.23 6.50
C ASP A 165 -20.13 3.10 7.90
N HIS A 166 -18.80 3.06 7.98
CA HIS A 166 -18.00 3.06 9.21
C HIS A 166 -17.30 4.41 9.47
N ASN A 167 -17.75 5.50 8.83
CA ASN A 167 -17.16 6.85 8.93
C ASN A 167 -15.68 6.93 8.51
N LYS A 168 -15.24 6.05 7.61
CA LYS A 168 -13.90 6.08 7.02
C LYS A 168 -13.98 6.62 5.59
N ALA A 169 -13.04 7.50 5.24
CA ALA A 169 -13.02 8.13 3.92
C ALA A 169 -12.75 7.11 2.80
N VAL A 170 -13.25 7.41 1.59
CA VAL A 170 -12.92 6.68 0.36
C VAL A 170 -12.46 7.70 -0.68
N PHE A 171 -11.21 7.61 -1.11
CA PHE A 171 -10.66 8.42 -2.20
C PHE A 171 -10.77 7.63 -3.52
N SER A 172 -11.66 8.06 -4.42
CA SER A 172 -11.87 7.41 -5.71
C SER A 172 -11.14 8.15 -6.82
N ILE A 173 -10.37 7.40 -7.61
CA ILE A 173 -9.65 7.88 -8.79
C ILE A 173 -10.33 7.25 -10.02
N GLN A 174 -10.61 8.05 -11.05
CA GLN A 174 -11.13 7.59 -12.33
C GLN A 174 -10.19 8.07 -13.44
N TYR A 175 -9.92 7.19 -14.41
CA TYR A 175 -9.08 7.47 -15.57
C TYR A 175 -9.93 7.45 -16.84
#